data_AF-A0A2E1LTG6-F1
#
_entry.id   AF-A0A2E1LTG6-F1
#
_cell.length_a   1.000
_cell.length_b   1.000
_cell.length_c   1.000
_cell.angle_alpha   90.00
_cell.angle_beta   90.00
_cell.angle_gamma   90.00
#
_symmetry.space_group_name_H-M   'P 1'
#
loop_
_entity.id
_entity.type
_entity.pdbx_description
1 polymer ?
#
loop_
_entity_poly.entity_id
_entity_poly.type
_entity_poly.pdbx_seq_one_letter_code
_entity_poly.pdbx_strand_id
1 'polypeptide(L)'
;MGASATFQAWSEAPQTFADPQIKSVVAVQPPIAYEMNERFIIAKANMDIVDEVLAAQIDQYGFGFADNLTHVQNLTVPVLFSQVEADEYTFDPETGINNVQLIYGAAPTEKDIIWVRETGDNPHGTGKRFDGYGYFNKYPSELLTFLDNHFE
;
A
#
# COMPACT_ATOMS: atom_id res chain seq x y z
N MET A 1 4.90 3.30 4.06
CA MET A 1 4.54 3.48 5.49
C MET A 1 3.36 4.42 5.70
N GLY A 2 3.22 5.54 4.96
CA GLY A 2 2.08 6.46 5.13
C GLY A 2 0.70 5.80 5.09
N ALA A 3 0.42 5.00 4.05
CA ALA A 3 -0.85 4.28 3.95
C ALA A 3 -1.11 3.33 5.13
N SER A 4 -0.08 2.59 5.58
CA SER A 4 -0.20 1.70 6.74
C SER A 4 -0.57 2.42 8.02
N ALA A 5 0.11 3.54 8.30
CA ALA A 5 -0.20 4.36 9.46
C ALA A 5 -1.64 4.92 9.39
N THR A 6 -2.06 5.36 8.20
CA THR A 6 -3.44 5.82 7.98
C THR A 6 -4.46 4.71 8.26
N PHE A 7 -4.26 3.51 7.72
CA PHE A 7 -5.20 2.39 7.92
C PHE A 7 -5.29 2.00 9.40
N GLN A 8 -4.14 1.84 10.06
CA GLN A 8 -4.08 1.50 11.48
C GLN A 8 -4.77 2.58 12.34
N ALA A 9 -4.47 3.85 12.10
CA ALA A 9 -5.10 4.96 12.81
C ALA A 9 -6.62 5.00 12.57
N TRP A 10 -7.08 4.71 11.36
CA TRP A 10 -8.51 4.61 11.04
C TRP A 10 -9.21 3.50 11.83
N SER A 11 -8.53 2.37 12.00
CA SER A 11 -9.02 1.22 12.75
C SER A 11 -9.01 1.44 14.27
N GLU A 12 -7.96 2.06 14.81
CA GLU A 12 -7.78 2.24 16.26
C GLU A 12 -8.46 3.51 16.81
N ALA A 13 -8.64 4.53 15.98
CA ALA A 13 -9.25 5.81 16.37
C ALA A 13 -10.31 6.28 15.35
N PRO A 14 -11.35 5.48 15.05
CA PRO A 14 -12.31 5.76 13.98
C PRO A 14 -13.03 7.10 14.15
N GLN A 15 -13.27 7.54 15.39
CA GLN A 15 -13.87 8.84 15.69
C GLN A 15 -13.07 10.03 15.13
N THR A 16 -11.74 9.90 15.04
CA THR A 16 -10.86 10.93 14.46
C THR A 16 -11.10 11.08 12.95
N PHE A 17 -11.50 9.99 12.30
CA PHE A 17 -11.72 9.91 10.86
C PHE A 17 -13.20 10.00 10.46
N ALA A 18 -14.09 10.24 11.42
CA ALA A 18 -15.51 10.46 11.19
C ALA A 18 -15.84 11.90 10.75
N ASP A 19 -14.84 12.78 10.63
CA ASP A 19 -15.05 14.15 10.13
C ASP A 19 -15.53 14.10 8.67
N PRO A 20 -16.71 14.66 8.35
CA PRO A 20 -17.26 14.63 6.99
C PRO A 20 -16.44 15.42 5.96
N GLN A 21 -15.42 16.17 6.37
CA GLN A 21 -14.44 16.81 5.49
C GLN A 21 -13.43 15.83 4.92
N ILE A 22 -13.24 14.66 5.54
CA ILE A 22 -12.40 13.60 4.98
C ILE A 22 -13.23 12.88 3.92
N LYS A 23 -12.92 13.11 2.64
CA LYS A 23 -13.71 12.58 1.51
C LYS A 23 -13.14 11.31 0.89
N SER A 24 -11.84 11.09 0.98
CA SER A 24 -11.19 9.93 0.38
C SER A 24 -9.78 9.70 0.97
N VAL A 25 -9.19 8.55 0.64
CA VAL A 25 -7.81 8.19 0.99
C VAL A 25 -7.02 7.89 -0.27
N VAL A 26 -5.78 8.40 -0.35
CA VAL A 26 -4.83 8.00 -1.38
C VAL A 26 -3.74 7.13 -0.74
N ALA A 27 -3.75 5.85 -1.06
CA ALA A 27 -2.86 4.84 -0.51
C ALA A 27 -1.72 4.52 -1.49
N VAL A 28 -0.59 5.22 -1.33
CA VAL A 28 0.61 5.01 -2.16
C VAL A 28 1.44 3.85 -1.61
N GLN A 29 1.58 2.80 -2.43
CA GLN A 29 2.35 1.58 -2.17
C GLN A 29 2.17 0.97 -0.78
N PRO A 30 0.92 0.66 -0.33
CA PRO A 30 0.70 -0.06 0.91
C PRO A 30 1.21 -1.50 0.77
N PRO A 31 2.16 -1.96 1.60
CA PRO A 31 2.67 -3.33 1.52
C PRO A 31 1.85 -4.29 2.39
N ILE A 32 1.92 -5.60 2.13
CA ILE A 32 1.81 -6.57 3.22
C ILE A 32 3.19 -6.63 3.85
N ALA A 33 3.33 -6.04 5.03
CA ALA A 33 4.64 -5.69 5.58
C ALA A 33 5.49 -6.93 5.91
N TYR A 34 4.88 -8.03 6.34
CA TYR A 34 5.60 -9.30 6.55
C TYR A 34 6.25 -9.79 5.25
N GLU A 35 5.45 -10.04 4.21
CA GLU A 35 5.93 -10.55 2.92
C GLU A 35 6.94 -9.60 2.24
N MET A 36 6.72 -8.29 2.36
CA MET A 36 7.66 -7.31 1.83
C MET A 36 9.02 -7.39 2.54
N ASN A 37 9.03 -7.52 3.87
CA ASN A 37 10.28 -7.64 4.62
C ASN A 37 10.96 -8.99 4.35
N GLU A 38 10.22 -10.09 4.27
CA GLU A 38 10.74 -11.40 3.88
C GLU A 38 11.45 -11.35 2.54
N ARG A 39 10.76 -10.90 1.47
CA ARG A 39 11.33 -10.76 0.13
C ARG A 39 12.52 -9.81 0.11
N PHE A 40 12.46 -8.71 0.86
CA PHE A 40 13.55 -7.75 0.98
C PHE A 40 14.79 -8.38 1.64
N ILE A 41 14.62 -9.08 2.76
CA ILE A 41 15.72 -9.72 3.50
C ILE A 41 16.36 -10.81 2.63
N ILE A 42 15.56 -11.65 1.98
CA ILE A 42 16.05 -12.68 1.06
C ILE A 42 16.85 -12.02 -0.08
N ALA A 43 16.29 -10.98 -0.72
CA ALA A 43 16.92 -10.32 -1.86
C ALA A 43 18.22 -9.57 -1.50
N LYS A 44 18.33 -8.99 -0.30
CA LYS A 44 19.48 -8.16 0.11
C LYS A 44 20.53 -8.89 0.94
N ALA A 45 20.10 -9.84 1.75
CA ALA A 45 20.97 -10.55 2.70
C ALA A 45 21.10 -12.05 2.40
N ASN A 46 20.27 -12.62 1.50
CA ASN A 46 20.20 -14.05 1.23
C ASN A 46 19.97 -14.86 2.51
N MET A 47 19.04 -14.38 3.33
CA MET A 47 18.63 -14.98 4.60
C MET A 47 17.11 -15.09 4.64
N ASP A 48 16.61 -16.16 5.25
CA ASP A 48 15.19 -16.37 5.51
C ASP A 48 14.97 -16.31 7.02
N ILE A 49 14.84 -15.08 7.53
CA ILE A 49 14.82 -14.78 8.98
C ILE A 49 13.75 -13.75 9.37
N VAL A 50 12.68 -13.63 8.57
CA VAL A 50 11.66 -12.60 8.79
C VAL A 50 10.95 -12.78 10.14
N ASP A 51 10.79 -14.02 10.60
CA ASP A 51 10.21 -14.35 11.91
C ASP A 51 11.10 -13.86 13.06
N GLU A 52 12.42 -14.06 12.98
CA GLU A 52 13.36 -13.57 13.99
C GLU A 52 13.42 -12.04 14.00
N VAL A 53 13.34 -11.40 12.83
CA VAL A 53 13.28 -9.94 12.74
C VAL A 53 11.99 -9.41 13.37
N LEU A 54 10.84 -10.04 13.09
CA LEU A 54 9.56 -9.68 13.69
C LEU A 54 9.58 -9.88 15.21
N ALA A 55 10.08 -11.02 15.69
CA ALA A 55 10.20 -11.32 17.11
C ALA A 55 11.10 -10.32 17.83
N ALA A 56 12.27 -10.00 17.26
CA ALA A 56 13.19 -9.00 17.79
C ALA A 56 12.57 -7.59 17.82
N GLN A 57 11.80 -7.22 16.80
CA GLN A 57 11.09 -5.93 16.77
C GLN A 57 10.04 -5.85 17.89
N ILE A 58 9.26 -6.91 18.10
CA ILE A 58 8.25 -6.97 19.15
C ILE A 58 8.92 -6.92 20.53
N ASP A 59 9.99 -7.69 20.76
CA ASP A 59 10.72 -7.69 22.04
C ASP A 59 11.32 -6.30 22.35
N GLN A 60 11.91 -5.65 21.35
CA GLN A 60 12.60 -4.38 21.54
C GLN A 60 11.64 -3.18 21.63
N TYR A 61 10.57 -3.15 20.83
CA TYR A 61 9.73 -1.97 20.64
C TYR A 61 8.26 -2.18 21.03
N GLY A 62 7.83 -3.41 21.27
CA GLY A 62 6.46 -3.73 21.69
C GLY A 62 5.43 -3.78 20.56
N PHE A 63 5.84 -3.69 19.29
CA PHE A 63 4.94 -3.76 18.15
C PHE A 63 5.54 -4.51 16.96
N GLY A 64 4.68 -5.19 16.19
CA GLY A 64 5.05 -5.96 15.00
C GLY A 64 4.96 -5.15 13.71
N PHE A 65 4.97 -5.85 12.58
CA PHE A 65 4.72 -5.24 11.28
C PHE A 65 3.28 -4.75 11.12
N ALA A 66 3.07 -3.74 10.28
CA ALA A 66 1.74 -3.19 10.03
C ALA A 66 0.82 -4.20 9.33
N ASP A 67 -0.39 -4.38 9.89
CA ASP A 67 -1.41 -5.27 9.35
C ASP A 67 -2.40 -4.52 8.45
N ASN A 68 -1.96 -4.23 7.24
CA ASN A 68 -2.79 -3.52 6.26
C ASN A 68 -4.05 -4.31 5.86
N LEU A 69 -4.01 -5.65 5.86
CA LEU A 69 -5.15 -6.49 5.45
C LEU A 69 -6.30 -6.41 6.45
N THR A 70 -5.98 -6.36 7.74
CA THR A 70 -6.99 -6.16 8.79
C THR A 70 -7.44 -4.71 8.83
N HIS A 71 -6.52 -3.75 8.85
CA HIS A 71 -6.89 -2.36 9.12
C HIS A 71 -7.63 -1.69 7.95
N VAL A 72 -7.34 -2.06 6.69
CA VAL A 72 -8.05 -1.49 5.52
C VAL A 72 -9.55 -1.77 5.53
N GLN A 73 -9.99 -2.83 6.23
CA GLN A 73 -11.41 -3.19 6.38
C GLN A 73 -12.21 -2.16 7.19
N ASN A 74 -11.55 -1.20 7.84
CA ASN A 74 -12.19 -0.16 8.64
C ASN A 74 -12.32 1.18 7.91
N LEU A 75 -11.85 1.28 6.67
CA LEU A 75 -12.02 2.51 5.89
C LEU A 75 -13.50 2.79 5.64
N THR A 76 -13.89 4.05 5.78
CA THR A 76 -15.27 4.52 5.63
C THR A 76 -15.47 5.46 4.44
N VAL A 77 -14.41 5.74 3.69
CA VAL A 77 -14.39 6.63 2.52
C VAL A 77 -13.77 5.93 1.30
N PRO A 78 -14.02 6.41 0.08
CA PRO A 78 -13.35 5.92 -1.12
C PRO A 78 -11.82 5.91 -1.01
N VAL A 79 -11.17 4.93 -1.63
CA VAL A 79 -9.70 4.77 -1.58
C VAL A 79 -9.08 4.56 -2.97
N LEU A 80 -8.10 5.41 -3.30
CA LEU A 80 -7.25 5.24 -4.47
C LEU A 80 -5.94 4.57 -4.08
N PHE A 81 -5.69 3.38 -4.60
CA PHE A 81 -4.41 2.69 -4.45
C PHE A 81 -3.48 3.06 -5.60
N SER A 82 -2.18 3.18 -5.31
CA SER A 82 -1.16 3.20 -6.38
C SER A 82 -0.01 2.26 -6.06
N GLN A 83 0.42 1.46 -7.05
CA GLN A 83 1.45 0.45 -6.87
C GLN A 83 2.28 0.25 -8.13
N VAL A 84 3.59 0.03 -7.95
CA VAL A 84 4.45 -0.46 -9.04
C VAL A 84 4.08 -1.91 -9.32
N GLU A 85 3.63 -2.19 -10.55
CA GLU A 85 3.00 -3.47 -10.93
C GLU A 85 3.93 -4.66 -10.68
N ALA A 86 5.20 -4.53 -11.09
CA ALA A 86 6.24 -5.54 -10.95
C ALA A 86 7.24 -5.25 -9.81
N ASP A 87 6.81 -4.62 -8.71
CA ASP A 87 7.68 -4.36 -7.56
C ASP A 87 8.25 -5.65 -6.96
N GLU A 88 9.59 -5.78 -6.94
CA GLU A 88 10.29 -6.98 -6.47
C GLU A 88 9.96 -7.40 -5.04
N TYR A 89 9.43 -6.51 -4.19
CA TYR A 89 9.08 -6.83 -2.81
C TYR A 89 7.59 -7.06 -2.59
N THR A 90 6.72 -6.82 -3.58
CA THR A 90 5.27 -6.99 -3.39
C THR A 90 4.60 -7.80 -4.49
N PHE A 91 5.25 -7.98 -5.64
CA PHE A 91 4.79 -8.90 -6.68
C PHE A 91 5.25 -10.33 -6.38
N ASP A 92 4.32 -11.27 -6.38
CA ASP A 92 4.60 -12.70 -6.30
C ASP A 92 4.62 -13.30 -7.72
N PRO A 93 5.79 -13.73 -8.23
CA PRO A 93 5.88 -14.29 -9.57
C PRO A 93 5.23 -15.68 -9.70
N GLU A 94 5.03 -16.42 -8.60
CA GLU A 94 4.40 -17.75 -8.65
C GLU A 94 2.89 -17.66 -8.83
N THR A 95 2.26 -16.73 -8.12
CA THR A 95 0.80 -16.52 -8.18
C THR A 95 0.39 -15.45 -9.19
N GLY A 96 1.32 -14.60 -9.62
CA GLY A 96 1.06 -13.45 -10.47
C GLY A 96 0.28 -12.34 -9.77
N ILE A 97 0.25 -12.35 -8.42
CA ILE A 97 -0.51 -11.41 -7.61
C ILE A 97 0.47 -10.42 -6.97
N ASN A 98 0.16 -9.13 -7.08
CA ASN A 98 0.78 -8.11 -6.26
C ASN A 98 0.01 -7.95 -4.94
N ASN A 99 0.71 -7.86 -3.82
CA ASN A 99 0.13 -7.78 -2.48
C ASN A 99 -0.91 -6.65 -2.33
N VAL A 100 -0.77 -5.55 -3.09
CA VAL A 100 -1.78 -4.49 -3.10
C VAL A 100 -3.16 -4.98 -3.56
N GLN A 101 -3.24 -6.00 -4.41
CA GLN A 101 -4.50 -6.58 -4.88
C GLN A 101 -5.26 -7.27 -3.75
N LEU A 102 -4.54 -7.88 -2.80
CA LEU A 102 -5.13 -8.49 -1.61
C LEU A 102 -5.71 -7.41 -0.69
N ILE A 103 -4.96 -6.31 -0.49
CA ILE A 103 -5.41 -5.15 0.28
C ILE A 103 -6.61 -4.47 -0.38
N TYR A 104 -6.56 -4.28 -1.71
CA TYR A 104 -7.66 -3.78 -2.52
C TYR A 104 -8.91 -4.66 -2.37
N GLY A 105 -8.76 -5.98 -2.43
CA GLY A 105 -9.86 -6.93 -2.22
C GLY A 105 -10.52 -6.77 -0.85
N ALA A 106 -9.73 -6.55 0.21
CA ALA A 106 -10.20 -6.41 1.58
C ALA A 106 -10.86 -5.04 1.89
N ALA A 107 -10.56 -3.98 1.13
CA ALA A 107 -11.17 -2.67 1.36
C ALA A 107 -12.70 -2.69 1.12
N PRO A 108 -13.53 -2.18 2.04
CA PRO A 108 -14.99 -2.32 1.97
C PRO A 108 -15.68 -1.20 1.17
N THR A 109 -14.96 -0.12 0.90
CA THR A 109 -15.49 1.09 0.26
C THR A 109 -15.25 1.07 -1.25
N GLU A 110 -15.81 2.07 -1.93
CA GLU A 110 -15.44 2.38 -3.32
C GLU A 110 -13.92 2.54 -3.43
N LYS A 111 -13.35 1.99 -4.50
CA LYS A 111 -11.91 1.83 -4.61
C LYS A 111 -11.47 1.72 -6.05
N ASP A 112 -10.31 2.28 -6.32
CA ASP A 112 -9.61 2.20 -7.60
C ASP A 112 -8.13 1.90 -7.39
N ILE A 113 -7.48 1.40 -8.43
CA ILE A 113 -6.05 1.10 -8.42
C ILE A 113 -5.33 1.61 -9.66
N ILE A 114 -4.28 2.40 -9.43
CA ILE A 114 -3.35 2.87 -10.45
C ILE A 114 -2.10 2.01 -10.42
N TRP A 115 -1.73 1.50 -11.58
CA TRP A 115 -0.54 0.69 -11.77
C TRP A 115 0.56 1.51 -12.42
N VAL A 116 1.70 1.59 -11.73
CA VAL A 116 2.93 2.20 -12.25
C VAL A 116 3.70 1.13 -12.99
N ARG A 117 3.79 1.25 -14.32
CA ARG A 117 4.27 0.20 -15.22
C ARG A 117 5.55 0.59 -15.95
N GLU A 118 6.46 -0.35 -16.13
CA GLU A 118 7.61 -0.15 -17.01
C GLU A 118 7.24 -0.22 -18.50
N THR A 119 6.22 -1.03 -18.84
CA THR A 119 5.82 -1.32 -20.22
C THR A 119 4.29 -1.30 -20.39
N GLY A 120 3.80 -1.34 -21.63
CA GLY A 120 2.37 -1.36 -21.95
C GLY A 120 1.81 0.00 -22.36
N ASP A 121 0.49 0.17 -22.23
CA ASP A 121 -0.19 1.44 -22.50
C ASP A 121 0.12 2.42 -21.36
N ASN A 122 0.74 3.55 -21.69
CA ASN A 122 1.26 4.56 -20.76
C ASN A 122 2.31 4.01 -19.77
N PRO A 123 3.53 3.67 -20.22
CA PRO A 123 4.59 3.27 -19.33
C PRO A 123 5.02 4.46 -18.46
N HIS A 124 5.08 4.24 -17.16
CA HIS A 124 5.46 5.19 -16.15
C HIS A 124 6.55 4.60 -15.25
N GLY A 125 7.78 5.10 -15.40
CA GLY A 125 8.91 4.69 -14.56
C GLY A 125 9.73 3.56 -15.16
N THR A 126 10.40 2.82 -14.29
CA THR A 126 11.44 1.83 -14.58
C THR A 126 11.18 0.48 -13.91
N GLY A 127 9.96 0.26 -13.41
CA GLY A 127 9.59 -0.92 -12.64
C GLY A 127 10.16 -0.94 -11.21
N LYS A 128 10.85 0.13 -10.78
CA LYS A 128 11.45 0.22 -9.44
C LYS A 128 10.47 0.81 -8.46
N ARG A 129 10.47 0.31 -7.23
CA ARG A 129 9.62 0.79 -6.12
C ARG A 129 9.59 2.32 -5.96
N PHE A 130 10.71 3.01 -6.15
CA PHE A 130 10.75 4.47 -6.01
C PHE A 130 9.96 5.23 -7.10
N ASP A 131 9.68 4.61 -8.24
CA ASP A 131 8.81 5.20 -9.26
C ASP A 131 7.38 5.41 -8.73
N GLY A 132 6.88 4.48 -7.89
CA GLY A 132 5.57 4.59 -7.26
C GLY A 132 5.47 5.79 -6.31
N TYR A 133 6.50 6.06 -5.50
CA TYR A 133 6.49 7.19 -4.57
C TYR A 133 6.56 8.55 -5.28
N GLY A 134 7.19 8.61 -6.46
CA GLY A 134 7.29 9.83 -7.27
C GLY A 134 6.21 9.97 -8.33
N TYR A 135 5.27 9.03 -8.44
CA TYR A 135 4.36 8.91 -9.58
C TYR A 135 3.51 10.17 -9.78
N PHE A 136 2.75 10.58 -8.76
CA PHE A 136 1.86 11.74 -8.86
C PHE A 136 2.57 13.09 -9.00
N ASN A 137 3.87 13.16 -8.67
CA ASN A 137 4.67 14.36 -8.93
C ASN A 137 4.93 14.57 -10.43
N LYS A 138 4.90 13.49 -11.21
CA LYS A 138 5.15 13.50 -12.66
C LYS A 138 3.87 13.33 -13.47
N TYR A 139 2.93 12.53 -12.96
CA TYR A 139 1.70 12.14 -13.64
C TYR A 139 0.50 12.36 -12.70
N PRO A 140 0.07 13.62 -12.48
CA PRO A 140 -0.97 13.94 -11.50
C PRO A 140 -2.39 13.64 -12.00
N SER A 141 -2.59 13.46 -13.31
CA SER A 141 -3.92 13.49 -13.93
C SER A 141 -4.91 12.51 -13.31
N GLU A 142 -4.53 11.25 -13.09
CA GLU A 142 -5.42 10.24 -12.51
C GLU A 142 -5.76 10.54 -11.03
N LEU A 143 -4.82 11.10 -10.28
CA LEU A 143 -5.09 11.59 -8.92
C LEU A 143 -6.10 12.75 -8.96
N LEU A 144 -5.92 13.71 -9.86
CA LEU A 144 -6.84 14.84 -9.98
C LEU A 144 -8.24 14.36 -10.36
N THR A 145 -8.36 13.44 -11.32
CA THR A 145 -9.65 12.82 -11.67
C THR A 145 -10.32 12.12 -10.50
N PHE A 146 -9.56 11.34 -9.71
CA PHE A 146 -10.11 10.71 -8.51
C PHE A 146 -10.59 11.74 -7.48
N LEU A 147 -9.82 12.81 -7.26
CA LEU A 147 -10.22 13.87 -6.33
C LEU A 147 -11.46 14.63 -6.82
N ASP A 148 -11.53 14.98 -8.11
CA ASP A 148 -12.68 15.67 -8.71
C ASP A 148 -13.98 14.86 -8.54
N ASN A 149 -13.91 13.53 -8.61
CA ASN A 149 -15.07 12.65 -8.43
C ASN A 149 -15.59 12.56 -6.97
N HIS A 150 -14.80 13.01 -5.98
CA HIS A 150 -15.11 12.82 -4.56
C HIS A 150 -15.13 14.13 -3.74
N PHE A 151 -14.61 15.23 -4.29
CA PHE A 151 -14.60 16.56 -3.68
C PHE A 151 -15.48 17.52 -4.48
N GLU A 152 -16.79 17.31 -4.44
CA GLU A 152 -17.81 18.31 -4.81
C GLU A 152 -18.24 19.16 -3.59
#